data_AF-A0A5D0QSM3-F1
#
_entry.id   AF-A0A5D0QSM3-F1
#
_cell.length_a   1.000
_cell.length_b   1.000
_cell.length_c   1.000
_cell.angle_alpha   90.00
_cell.angle_beta   90.00
_cell.angle_gamma   90.00
#
_symmetry.space_group_name_H-M   'P 1'
#
loop_
_entity.id
_entity.type
_entity.pdbx_description
1 polymer ?
#
loop_
_entity_poly.entity_id
_entity_poly.type
_entity_poly.pdbx_seq_one_letter_code
_entity_poly.pdbx_strand_id
1 'polypeptide(L)'
;MIGPRYWATGITVSCDGRDGWGAQVDFYDDGHGDDDPGRGRISTEGTLRTRYFVGGGDQVDSLTLAIDTVKADAEKMGIAWSDAATVYFTGDGGLPDWPAPEGWRELVNNHAVRLGWQPAYRVDPGTVWRSGQLNA
;
A
#
# COMPACT_ATOMS: atom_id res chain seq x y z
N MET A 1 -13.97 26.25 -5.82
CA MET A 1 -14.57 24.92 -5.56
C MET A 1 -14.04 24.49 -4.21
N ILE A 2 -14.88 24.48 -3.16
CA ILE A 2 -14.46 24.20 -1.77
C ILE A 2 -15.29 23.00 -1.32
N GLY A 3 -14.67 21.82 -1.39
CA GLY A 3 -15.06 20.62 -0.67
C GLY A 3 -13.78 20.04 -0.06
N PRO A 4 -13.84 19.30 1.07
CA PRO A 4 -12.64 18.75 1.69
C PRO A 4 -11.96 17.82 0.69
N ARG A 5 -10.74 18.18 0.29
CA ARG A 5 -9.88 17.30 -0.48
C ARG A 5 -9.23 16.35 0.51
N TYR A 6 -9.50 15.06 0.34
CA TYR A 6 -8.76 14.02 1.05
C TYR A 6 -7.56 13.61 0.20
N TRP A 7 -6.46 13.27 0.85
CA TRP A 7 -5.25 12.80 0.17
C TRP A 7 -4.59 11.65 0.93
N ALA A 8 -3.85 10.81 0.23
CA ALA A 8 -3.14 9.66 0.78
C ALA A 8 -1.71 9.58 0.26
N THR A 9 -0.81 9.01 1.07
CA THR A 9 0.61 8.82 0.74
C THR A 9 0.91 7.49 0.06
N GLY A 10 -0.08 6.61 -0.08
CA GLY A 10 0.12 5.29 -0.66
C GLY A 10 -0.81 4.23 -0.11
N ILE A 11 -0.43 2.98 -0.34
CA ILE A 11 -1.16 1.79 0.10
C ILE A 11 -0.25 0.95 0.99
N THR A 12 -0.68 0.63 2.20
CA THR A 12 0.02 -0.31 3.09
C THR A 12 -0.57 -1.70 2.91
N VAL A 13 0.29 -2.70 2.67
CA VAL A 13 -0.10 -4.10 2.51
C VAL A 13 0.37 -4.96 3.69
N SER A 14 -0.33 -6.07 3.91
CA SER A 14 -0.01 -7.08 4.92
C SER A 14 -0.30 -8.48 4.37
N CYS A 15 0.36 -9.50 4.93
CA CYS A 15 0.13 -10.91 4.59
C CYS A 15 -0.22 -11.71 5.84
N ASP A 16 -1.14 -12.67 5.75
CA ASP A 16 -1.62 -13.49 6.88
C ASP A 16 -0.84 -14.78 7.14
N GLY A 17 0.27 -14.98 6.43
CA GLY A 17 1.08 -16.20 6.52
C GLY A 17 0.45 -17.44 5.87
N ARG A 18 -0.72 -17.31 5.23
CA ARG A 18 -1.42 -18.36 4.46
C ARG A 18 -1.64 -17.92 3.01
N ASP A 19 -0.73 -17.10 2.49
CA ASP A 19 -0.80 -16.49 1.16
C ASP A 19 -1.98 -15.53 0.94
N GLY A 20 -2.64 -15.12 2.03
CA GLY A 20 -3.68 -14.09 2.03
C GLY A 20 -3.09 -12.70 2.14
N TRP A 21 -3.57 -11.75 1.34
CA TRP A 21 -3.11 -10.36 1.33
C TRP A 21 -4.19 -9.37 1.75
N GLY A 22 -3.82 -8.42 2.60
CA GLY A 22 -4.64 -7.29 3.00
C GLY A 22 -4.01 -5.99 2.49
N ALA A 23 -4.85 -5.00 2.17
CA ALA A 23 -4.42 -3.67 1.78
C ALA A 23 -5.20 -2.59 2.54
N GLN A 24 -4.53 -1.47 2.79
CA GLN A 24 -5.05 -0.34 3.55
C GLN A 24 -4.56 0.97 2.93
N VAL A 25 -5.41 1.99 2.96
CA VAL A 25 -5.12 3.39 2.62
C VAL A 25 -5.49 4.22 3.84
N ASP A 26 -4.49 4.86 4.42
CA ASP A 26 -4.71 5.94 5.38
C ASP A 26 -4.74 7.26 4.61
N PHE A 27 -5.79 8.05 4.86
CA PHE A 27 -6.04 9.30 4.15
C PHE A 27 -6.29 10.42 5.13
N TYR A 28 -5.96 11.64 4.71
CA TYR A 28 -5.98 12.84 5.52
C TYR A 28 -6.82 13.91 4.82
N ASP A 29 -7.50 14.76 5.57
CA ASP A 29 -8.00 16.02 5.01
C ASP A 29 -6.86 17.05 4.87
N ASP A 30 -7.12 18.14 4.14
CA ASP A 30 -6.19 19.29 4.03
C ASP A 30 -6.05 20.10 5.34
N GLY A 31 -6.68 19.65 6.43
CA GLY A 31 -6.73 20.34 7.71
C GLY A 31 -7.79 21.43 7.82
N HIS A 32 -8.07 21.84 9.06
CA HIS A 32 -8.93 22.96 9.42
C HIS A 32 -8.12 23.99 10.23
N GLY A 33 -7.75 25.12 9.62
CA GLY A 33 -7.10 26.25 10.30
C GLY A 33 -6.19 27.08 9.39
N ASP A 34 -6.06 28.37 9.69
CA ASP A 34 -5.04 29.24 9.08
C ASP A 34 -3.63 28.79 9.51
N ASP A 35 -2.61 29.21 8.73
CA ASP A 35 -1.18 29.03 8.98
C ASP A 35 -0.66 29.77 10.24
N ASP A 36 -1.42 29.74 11.33
CA ASP A 36 -0.99 30.20 12.65
C ASP A 36 -0.19 29.09 13.35
N PRO A 37 1.14 29.25 13.52
CA PRO A 37 1.98 28.29 14.23
C PRO A 37 1.59 28.11 15.71
N GLY A 38 0.77 29.00 16.28
CA GLY A 38 0.18 28.85 17.61
C GLY A 38 -1.07 27.96 17.67
N ARG A 39 -1.61 27.55 16.51
CA ARG A 39 -2.86 26.76 16.42
C ARG A 39 -2.71 25.40 15.73
N GLY A 40 -1.64 25.19 14.97
CA GLY A 40 -1.34 23.93 14.28
C GLY A 40 -2.34 23.64 13.15
N ARG A 41 -1.87 23.03 12.05
CA ARG A 41 -2.78 22.47 11.05
C ARG A 41 -3.38 21.20 11.65
N ILE A 42 -4.60 21.29 12.18
CA ILE A 42 -5.34 20.13 12.68
C ILE A 42 -5.97 19.45 11.47
N SER A 43 -5.49 18.26 11.12
CA SER A 43 -6.12 17.40 10.12
C SER A 43 -6.83 16.22 10.76
N THR A 44 -7.85 15.72 10.07
CA THR A 44 -8.47 14.44 10.39
C THR A 44 -7.86 13.33 9.55
N GLU A 45 -7.81 12.13 10.13
CA GLU A 45 -7.34 10.91 9.48
C GLU A 45 -8.50 9.91 9.38
N GLY A 46 -8.55 9.18 8.28
CA GLY A 46 -9.43 8.03 8.11
C GLY A 46 -8.69 6.88 7.42
N THR A 47 -9.31 5.71 7.46
CA THR A 47 -8.74 4.48 6.91
C THR A 47 -9.74 3.75 6.02
N LEU A 48 -9.31 3.38 4.82
CA LEU A 48 -9.99 2.45 3.91
C LEU A 48 -9.17 1.17 3.84
N ARG A 49 -9.77 -0.01 4.03
CA ARG A 49 -9.03 -1.28 3.99
C ARG A 49 -9.87 -2.43 3.47
N THR A 50 -9.20 -3.44 2.93
CA THR A 50 -9.83 -4.75 2.70
C THR A 50 -10.34 -5.31 4.03
N ARG A 51 -11.63 -5.66 4.09
CA ARG A 51 -12.24 -6.19 5.32
C ARG A 51 -11.63 -7.54 5.76
N TYR A 52 -11.24 -8.35 4.79
CA TYR A 52 -10.63 -9.67 4.98
C TYR A 52 -9.37 -9.76 4.13
N PHE A 53 -8.45 -10.64 4.53
CA PHE A 53 -7.34 -11.04 3.67
C PHE A 53 -7.91 -11.71 2.41
N VAL A 54 -7.41 -11.28 1.26
CA VAL A 54 -7.74 -11.81 -0.04
C VAL A 54 -6.86 -13.04 -0.25
N GLY A 55 -7.46 -14.23 -0.30
CA GLY A 55 -6.75 -15.46 -0.63
C GLY A 55 -6.47 -15.57 -2.12
N GLY A 56 -5.40 -16.26 -2.49
CA GLY A 56 -5.08 -16.57 -3.89
C GLY A 56 -6.12 -17.51 -4.51
N GLY A 57 -6.55 -17.20 -5.73
CA GLY A 57 -7.25 -18.12 -6.62
C GLY A 57 -6.44 -18.31 -7.91
N ASP A 58 -6.72 -19.37 -8.68
CA ASP A 58 -5.90 -19.83 -9.81
C ASP A 58 -5.66 -18.79 -10.93
N GLN A 59 -6.38 -17.67 -10.95
CA GLN A 59 -6.39 -16.73 -12.08
C GLN A 59 -5.89 -15.31 -11.75
N VAL A 60 -5.84 -14.88 -10.48
CA VAL A 60 -5.46 -13.51 -10.11
C VAL A 60 -4.63 -13.52 -8.83
N ASP A 61 -3.48 -12.85 -8.87
CA ASP A 61 -2.63 -12.61 -7.70
C ASP A 61 -3.40 -11.83 -6.62
N SER A 62 -3.44 -12.39 -5.40
CA SER A 62 -4.22 -11.85 -4.29
C SER A 62 -3.74 -10.48 -3.83
N LEU A 63 -2.44 -10.20 -3.93
CA LEU A 63 -1.89 -8.88 -3.63
C LEU A 63 -2.36 -7.83 -4.63
N THR A 64 -2.33 -8.14 -5.92
CA THR A 64 -2.89 -7.28 -6.98
C THR A 64 -4.35 -6.95 -6.68
N LEU A 65 -5.16 -7.96 -6.35
CA LEU A 65 -6.58 -7.76 -6.08
C LEU A 65 -6.82 -6.89 -4.84
N ALA A 66 -6.06 -7.10 -3.76
CA ALA A 66 -6.15 -6.28 -2.55
C ALA A 66 -5.82 -4.81 -2.84
N ILE A 67 -4.70 -4.55 -3.54
CA ILE A 67 -4.23 -3.21 -3.92
C ILE A 67 -5.25 -2.51 -4.83
N ASP A 68 -5.66 -3.17 -5.90
CA ASP A 68 -6.52 -2.56 -6.92
C ASP A 68 -7.91 -2.25 -6.35
N THR A 69 -8.39 -3.07 -5.41
CA THR A 69 -9.66 -2.82 -4.71
C THR A 69 -9.61 -1.54 -3.90
N VAL A 70 -8.63 -1.38 -3.00
CA VAL A 70 -8.55 -0.19 -2.14
C VAL A 70 -8.20 1.06 -2.95
N LYS A 71 -7.39 0.93 -4.01
CA LYS A 71 -7.07 2.04 -4.90
C LYS A 71 -8.31 2.54 -5.63
N ALA A 72 -9.06 1.63 -6.24
CA ALA A 72 -10.27 1.99 -6.99
C ALA A 72 -11.34 2.62 -6.09
N ASP A 73 -11.51 2.12 -4.87
CA ASP A 73 -12.46 2.67 -3.92
C ASP A 73 -12.01 4.04 -3.37
N ALA A 74 -10.71 4.23 -3.09
CA ALA A 74 -10.16 5.52 -2.72
C ALA A 74 -10.37 6.58 -3.83
N GLU A 75 -10.16 6.19 -5.09
CA GLU A 75 -10.39 7.08 -6.25
C GLU A 75 -11.87 7.43 -6.43
N LYS A 76 -12.78 6.48 -6.24
CA LYS A 76 -14.23 6.75 -6.24
C LYS A 76 -14.65 7.70 -5.11
N MET A 77 -13.99 7.62 -3.96
CA MET A 77 -14.19 8.54 -2.84
C MET A 77 -13.58 9.93 -3.05
N GLY A 78 -12.82 10.12 -4.14
CA GLY A 78 -12.16 11.39 -4.44
C GLY A 78 -10.88 11.64 -3.64
N ILE A 79 -10.26 10.58 -3.10
CA ILE A 79 -8.96 10.68 -2.41
C ILE A 79 -7.87 10.87 -3.47
N ALA A 80 -7.09 11.94 -3.33
CA ALA A 80 -5.94 12.21 -4.18
C ALA A 80 -4.70 11.45 -3.70
N TRP A 81 -3.88 10.97 -4.64
CA TRP A 81 -2.58 10.38 -4.31
C TRP A 81 -1.51 11.46 -4.29
N SER A 82 -0.61 11.42 -3.30
CA SER A 82 0.56 12.31 -3.30
C SER A 82 1.48 12.01 -4.49
N ASP A 83 2.28 12.99 -4.92
CA ASP A 83 3.27 12.79 -5.99
C ASP A 83 4.35 11.76 -5.62
N ALA A 84 4.51 11.49 -4.33
CA ALA A 84 5.42 10.49 -3.77
C ALA A 84 4.68 9.22 -3.32
N ALA A 85 3.47 8.96 -3.84
CA ALA A 85 2.72 7.78 -3.50
C ALA A 85 3.54 6.50 -3.77
N THR A 86 3.34 5.49 -2.92
CA THR A 86 4.04 4.21 -3.01
C THR A 86 3.22 3.09 -2.35
N VAL A 87 3.75 1.87 -2.38
CA VAL A 87 3.21 0.73 -1.66
C VAL A 87 4.16 0.39 -0.51
N TYR A 88 3.63 0.30 0.69
CA TYR A 88 4.36 -0.03 1.93
C TYR A 88 4.00 -1.44 2.38
N PHE A 89 4.87 -2.09 3.14
CA PHE A 89 4.55 -3.30 3.88
C PHE A 89 4.39 -2.98 5.37
N THR A 90 3.38 -3.57 6.01
CA THR A 90 3.05 -3.29 7.41
C THR A 90 4.24 -3.57 8.33
N GLY A 91 4.60 -2.56 9.14
CA GLY A 91 5.74 -2.62 10.06
C GLY A 91 7.08 -2.89 9.38
N ASP A 92 7.20 -2.58 8.09
CA ASP A 92 8.38 -2.85 7.25
C ASP A 92 8.85 -4.30 7.31
N GLY A 93 7.90 -5.22 7.49
CA GLY A 93 8.13 -6.66 7.62
C GLY A 93 8.77 -7.09 8.95
N GLY A 94 8.85 -6.19 9.92
CA GLY A 94 9.42 -6.43 11.25
C GLY A 94 8.42 -6.90 12.31
N LEU A 95 7.17 -7.19 11.96
CA LEU A 95 6.16 -7.66 12.91
C LEU A 95 6.35 -9.16 13.22
N PRO A 96 6.61 -9.55 14.48
CA PRO A 96 6.89 -10.95 14.83
C PRO A 96 5.74 -11.91 14.55
N ASP A 97 4.50 -11.45 14.73
CA ASP A 97 3.30 -12.28 14.60
C ASP A 97 2.85 -12.42 13.14
N TRP A 98 3.40 -11.60 12.23
CA TRP A 98 3.01 -11.52 10.82
C TRP A 98 4.29 -11.32 9.97
N PRO A 99 5.18 -12.34 9.93
CA PRO A 99 6.45 -12.21 9.23
C PRO A 99 6.20 -11.99 7.75
N ALA A 100 6.96 -11.05 7.17
CA ALA A 100 6.85 -10.80 5.74
C ALA A 100 7.36 -12.01 4.94
N PRO A 101 6.68 -12.38 3.84
CA PRO A 101 7.11 -13.48 3.01
C PRO A 101 8.46 -13.19 2.35
N GLU A 102 9.18 -14.23 1.95
CA GLU A 102 10.43 -14.06 1.21
C GLU A 102 10.23 -13.21 -0.05
N GLY A 103 11.17 -12.30 -0.35
CA GLY A 103 11.09 -11.44 -1.52
C GLY A 103 10.05 -10.31 -1.46
N TRP A 104 9.36 -10.10 -0.32
CA TRP A 104 8.28 -9.11 -0.20
C TRP A 104 8.67 -7.69 -0.64
N ARG A 105 9.91 -7.25 -0.44
CA ARG A 105 10.37 -5.90 -0.83
C ARG A 105 10.33 -5.70 -2.34
N GLU A 106 10.78 -6.69 -3.09
CA GLU A 106 10.75 -6.68 -4.55
C GLU A 106 9.31 -6.74 -5.04
N LEU A 107 8.50 -7.62 -4.45
CA LEU A 107 7.08 -7.75 -4.78
C LEU A 107 6.34 -6.41 -4.59
N VAL A 108 6.48 -5.78 -3.43
CA VAL A 108 5.87 -4.48 -3.12
C VAL A 108 6.35 -3.38 -4.09
N ASN A 109 7.65 -3.30 -4.36
CA ASN A 109 8.19 -2.35 -5.32
C ASN A 109 7.67 -2.57 -6.74
N ASN A 110 7.53 -3.83 -7.17
CA ASN A 110 6.97 -4.15 -8.49
C ASN A 110 5.52 -3.66 -8.60
N HIS A 111 4.72 -3.76 -7.53
CA HIS A 111 3.38 -3.16 -7.53
C HIS A 111 3.40 -1.64 -7.51
N ALA A 112 4.33 -0.99 -6.79
CA ALA A 112 4.48 0.46 -6.86
C ALA A 112 4.80 0.90 -8.31
N VAL A 113 5.78 0.27 -8.95
CA VAL A 113 6.14 0.56 -10.35
C VAL A 113 4.96 0.30 -11.30
N ARG A 114 4.22 -0.79 -11.12
CA ARG A 114 3.01 -1.11 -11.90
C ARG A 114 1.96 0.00 -11.81
N LEU A 115 1.83 0.64 -10.64
CA LEU A 115 0.91 1.76 -10.41
C LEU A 115 1.45 3.11 -10.91
N GLY A 116 2.69 3.16 -11.44
CA GLY A 116 3.36 4.40 -11.80
C GLY A 116 3.88 5.18 -10.59
N TRP A 117 4.04 4.51 -9.44
CA TRP A 117 4.45 5.06 -8.16
C TRP A 117 5.93 4.81 -7.87
N GLN A 118 6.50 5.58 -6.94
CA GLN A 118 7.90 5.42 -6.55
C GLN A 118 8.08 4.13 -5.73
N PRO A 119 9.19 3.38 -5.85
CA PRO A 119 9.46 2.25 -4.97
C PRO A 119 9.88 2.73 -3.58
N ALA A 120 9.32 2.12 -2.52
CA ALA A 120 9.63 2.50 -1.13
C ALA A 120 10.92 1.84 -0.61
N TYR A 121 11.25 0.64 -1.10
CA TYR A 121 12.31 -0.18 -0.51
C TYR A 121 13.54 -0.23 -1.40
N ARG A 122 14.73 -0.06 -0.82
CA ARG A 122 15.97 -0.34 -1.54
C ARG A 122 16.11 -1.85 -1.70
N VAL A 123 16.16 -2.32 -2.94
CA VAL A 123 16.51 -3.71 -3.24
C VAL A 123 18.01 -3.75 -3.50
N ASP A 124 18.75 -4.55 -2.73
CA ASP A 124 20.17 -4.72 -2.98
C ASP A 124 20.38 -5.49 -4.30
N PRO A 125 21.29 -5.04 -5.19
CA PRO A 125 21.52 -5.66 -6.50
C PRO A 125 22.14 -7.08 -6.46
N GLY A 126 22.14 -7.76 -5.31
CA GLY A 126 22.69 -9.10 -5.11
C GLY A 126 21.68 -10.22 -4.87
N THR A 127 20.37 -9.91 -4.73
CA THR A 127 19.35 -10.96 -4.50
C THR A 127 18.85 -11.50 -5.83
N VAL A 128 19.69 -12.31 -6.49
CA VAL A 128 19.30 -13.08 -7.68
C VAL A 128 18.63 -14.36 -7.21
N TRP A 129 17.30 -14.43 -7.30
CA TRP A 129 16.63 -15.72 -7.29
C TRP A 129 16.93 -16.40 -8.63
N ARG A 130 17.66 -17.53 -8.58
CA ARG A 130 17.64 -18.50 -9.66
C ARG A 130 16.21 -18.99 -9.76
N SER A 131 15.44 -18.46 -10.72
CA SER A 131 14.21 -19.10 -11.17
C SER A 131 14.57 -20.54 -11.51
N GLY A 132 14.11 -21.46 -10.66
CA GLY A 132 14.29 -22.88 -10.87
C GLY A 132 13.71 -23.25 -12.23
N GLN A 133 14.56 -23.83 -13.07
CA GLN A 133 14.10 -24.80 -14.04
C GLN A 133 13.26 -25.83 -13.28
N LEU A 134 11.94 -25.81 -13.48
CA LEU A 134 11.12 -26.99 -13.29
C LEU A 134 10.79 -27.51 -14.68
N ASN A 135 11.37 -28.67 -14.95
CA ASN A 135 11.11 -29.50 -16.10
C ASN A 135 9.60 -29.79 -16.23
N ALA A 136 9.05 -29.53 -17.40
CA ALA A 136 8.15 -30.42 -18.14
C ALA A 136 8.16 -30.01 -19.61
#